data_AF-A0A1G1Z8J4-F1
#
_entry.id   AF-A0A1G1Z8J4-F1
#
_cell.length_a   1.000
_cell.length_b   1.000
_cell.length_c   1.000
_cell.angle_alpha   90.00
_cell.angle_beta   90.00
_cell.angle_gamma   90.00
#
_symmetry.space_group_name_H-M   'P 1'
#
loop_
_entity.id
_entity.type
_entity.pdbx_description
1 polymer ?
#
loop_
_entity_poly.entity_id
_entity_poly.type
_entity_poly.pdbx_seq_one_letter_code
_entity_poly.pdbx_strand_id
1 'polypeptide(L)'
;MSLEKVILEEIRPGVIHLDFPTQELMAMTFLRFQEYYESPEFRGRVFTREEFERWYIEKRGSFSYAQDWPGFNIPSEILRPFYDGRFDPLSAEEKEFLQLFRGRKEPFYIIGTSKGNPSEYMDHELAHALFSTNKGYKSDVMEIISLIPRADLKEFWDMINIGYHESVMVDEVQAHFVANFDELVREGLSEEKFGVTQKNILGIYNRHLKL
;
A
#
# COMPACT_ATOMS: atom_id res chain seq x y z
N MET A 1 -5.59 13.06 18.66
CA MET A 1 -4.15 13.41 18.61
C MET A 1 -3.93 14.25 17.36
N SER A 2 -3.16 15.34 17.43
CA SER A 2 -2.97 16.26 16.28
C SER A 2 -1.90 15.74 15.32
N LEU A 3 -2.11 15.94 14.01
CA LEU A 3 -1.18 15.63 12.93
C LEU A 3 -0.11 16.71 12.73
N GLU A 4 -0.01 17.73 13.60
CA GLU A 4 1.00 18.80 13.55
C GLU A 4 2.46 18.31 13.49
N LYS A 5 2.72 17.08 13.98
CA LYS A 5 4.05 16.46 14.00
C LYS A 5 4.30 15.48 12.85
N VAL A 6 3.33 15.30 11.96
CA VAL A 6 3.49 14.47 10.76
C VAL A 6 4.31 15.25 9.74
N ILE A 7 5.38 14.64 9.25
CA ILE A 7 6.18 15.22 8.16
C ILE A 7 5.54 14.76 6.85
N LEU A 8 5.24 15.72 5.98
CA LEU A 8 4.73 15.46 4.63
C LEU A 8 5.85 15.75 3.63
N GLU A 9 6.18 14.74 2.83
CA GLU A 9 7.15 14.85 1.75
C GLU A 9 6.55 14.30 0.44
N GLU A 10 6.67 15.05 -0.65
CA GLU A 10 6.38 14.53 -1.98
C GLU A 10 7.66 13.91 -2.54
N ILE A 11 7.83 12.60 -2.29
CA ILE A 11 9.06 11.87 -2.64
C ILE A 11 9.25 11.73 -4.15
N ARG A 12 8.17 11.87 -4.93
CA ARG A 12 8.16 12.01 -6.38
C ARG A 12 6.82 12.61 -6.85
N PRO A 13 6.70 13.12 -8.09
CA PRO A 13 5.44 13.66 -8.59
C PRO A 13 4.28 12.69 -8.39
N GLY A 14 3.30 13.10 -7.58
CA GLY A 14 2.10 12.30 -7.30
C GLY A 14 2.27 11.17 -6.28
N VAL A 15 3.38 11.08 -5.55
CA VAL A 15 3.53 10.14 -4.44
C VAL A 15 3.93 10.90 -3.18
N ILE A 16 3.03 10.86 -2.19
CA ILE A 16 3.17 11.59 -0.95
C ILE A 16 3.48 10.61 0.17
N HIS A 17 4.58 10.86 0.85
CA HIS A 17 4.96 10.16 2.06
C HIS A 17 4.59 10.99 3.28
N LEU A 18 4.04 10.32 4.29
CA LEU A 18 3.71 10.86 5.59
C LEU A 18 4.50 10.09 6.65
N ASP A 19 5.46 10.74 7.31
CA ASP A 19 6.18 10.19 8.45
C ASP A 19 5.49 10.59 9.76
N PHE A 20 4.87 9.60 10.39
CA PHE A 20 4.13 9.76 11.64
C PHE A 20 5.04 9.62 12.86
N PRO A 21 4.80 10.41 13.92
CA PRO A 21 5.60 10.33 15.14
C PRO A 21 5.44 9.00 15.90
N THR A 22 4.31 8.29 15.72
CA THR A 22 4.06 7.00 16.36
C THR A 22 3.26 6.08 15.45
N GLN A 23 3.51 4.77 15.60
CA GLN A 23 2.79 3.69 14.93
C GLN A 23 1.27 3.75 15.20
N GLU A 24 0.90 4.00 16.46
CA GLU A 24 -0.50 4.14 16.89
C GLU A 24 -1.22 5.29 16.14
N LEU A 25 -0.59 6.47 16.06
CA LEU A 25 -1.21 7.61 15.39
C LEU A 25 -1.39 7.33 13.90
N MET A 26 -0.39 6.72 13.27
CA MET A 26 -0.47 6.31 11.87
C MET A 26 -1.64 5.34 11.66
N ALA A 27 -1.64 4.22 12.37
CA ALA A 27 -2.62 3.18 12.18
C ALA A 27 -4.05 3.66 12.42
N MET A 28 -4.27 4.43 13.48
CA MET A 28 -5.59 4.97 13.77
C MET A 28 -6.02 6.06 12.79
N THR A 29 -5.09 6.80 12.17
CA THR A 29 -5.41 7.75 11.10
C THR A 29 -5.84 7.02 9.83
N PHE A 30 -5.14 5.95 9.44
CA PHE A 30 -5.37 5.23 8.19
C PHE A 30 -6.52 4.23 8.25
N LEU A 31 -6.87 3.71 9.43
CA LEU A 31 -7.77 2.56 9.62
C LEU A 31 -8.97 2.55 8.67
N ARG A 32 -9.82 3.58 8.69
CA ARG A 32 -11.04 3.55 7.87
C ARG A 32 -10.76 3.70 6.37
N PHE A 33 -9.71 4.42 6.00
CA PHE A 33 -9.30 4.54 4.60
C PHE A 33 -8.78 3.21 4.07
N GLN A 34 -7.86 2.57 4.79
CA GLN A 34 -7.27 1.28 4.42
C GLN A 34 -8.35 0.19 4.34
N GLU A 35 -9.21 0.10 5.35
CA GLU A 35 -10.22 -0.96 5.40
C GLU A 35 -11.37 -0.72 4.40
N TYR A 36 -11.65 0.53 4.02
CA TYR A 36 -12.52 0.80 2.88
C TYR A 36 -11.91 0.33 1.55
N TYR A 37 -10.58 0.36 1.44
CA TYR A 37 -9.85 0.03 0.22
C TYR A 37 -9.65 -1.49 0.07
N GLU A 38 -9.16 -2.15 1.11
CA GLU A 38 -8.59 -3.52 1.00
C GLU A 38 -9.31 -4.57 1.84
N SER A 39 -10.10 -4.18 2.83
CA SER A 39 -10.69 -5.13 3.78
C SER A 39 -11.59 -6.15 3.08
N PRO A 40 -11.44 -7.46 3.34
CA PRO A 40 -12.36 -8.45 2.79
C PRO A 40 -13.80 -8.24 3.27
N GLU A 41 -13.99 -7.70 4.49
CA GLU A 41 -15.31 -7.43 5.05
C GLU A 41 -15.80 -6.03 4.71
N PHE A 42 -14.94 -5.00 4.80
CA PHE A 42 -15.35 -3.60 4.75
C PHE A 42 -15.09 -2.89 3.41
N ARG A 43 -14.46 -3.55 2.42
CA ARG A 43 -14.15 -2.94 1.13
C ARG A 43 -15.39 -2.35 0.46
N GLY A 44 -15.30 -1.07 0.10
CA GLY A 44 -16.38 -0.33 -0.57
C GLY A 44 -17.58 0.01 0.31
N ARG A 45 -17.60 -0.40 1.59
CA ARG A 45 -18.70 -0.20 2.54
C ARG A 45 -18.44 0.98 3.45
N VAL A 46 -19.49 1.70 3.82
CA VAL A 46 -19.41 2.72 4.86
C VAL A 46 -19.58 2.05 6.22
N PHE A 47 -18.71 2.37 7.18
CA PHE A 47 -18.73 1.80 8.53
C PHE A 47 -18.18 2.78 9.58
N THR A 48 -18.52 2.54 10.84
CA THR A 48 -17.97 3.27 11.99
C THR A 48 -16.71 2.58 12.53
N ARG A 49 -15.89 3.34 13.27
CA ARG A 49 -14.70 2.75 13.92
C ARG A 49 -15.09 1.65 14.90
N GLU A 50 -16.19 1.83 15.63
CA GLU A 50 -16.68 0.86 16.60
C GLU A 50 -17.19 -0.41 15.93
N GLU A 51 -17.79 -0.32 14.74
CA GLU A 51 -18.17 -1.50 13.95
C GLU A 51 -16.94 -2.30 13.53
N PHE A 52 -15.92 -1.62 13.03
CA PHE A 52 -14.65 -2.27 12.67
C PHE A 52 -13.96 -2.89 13.88
N GLU A 53 -13.80 -2.14 14.98
CA GLU A 53 -13.13 -2.61 16.20
C GLU A 53 -13.81 -3.84 16.79
N ARG A 54 -15.16 -3.87 16.82
CA ARG A 54 -15.91 -5.06 17.27
C ARG A 54 -15.62 -6.27 16.39
N TRP A 55 -15.71 -6.10 15.07
CA TRP A 55 -15.40 -7.18 14.12
C TRP A 55 -13.95 -7.65 14.28
N TYR A 56 -13.01 -6.71 14.43
CA TYR A 56 -11.60 -7.00 14.61
C TYR A 56 -11.34 -7.86 15.86
N ILE A 57 -11.88 -7.42 17.00
CA ILE A 57 -11.77 -8.14 18.27
C ILE A 57 -12.41 -9.52 18.18
N GLU A 58 -13.57 -9.65 17.53
CA GLU A 58 -14.22 -10.95 17.34
C GLU A 58 -13.34 -11.91 16.52
N LYS A 59 -12.59 -11.41 15.54
CA LYS A 59 -11.71 -12.22 14.69
C LYS A 59 -10.34 -12.50 15.30
N ARG A 60 -9.78 -11.56 16.07
CA ARG A 60 -8.38 -11.58 16.53
C ARG A 60 -8.22 -11.76 18.04
N GLY A 61 -9.30 -11.63 18.81
CA GLY A 61 -9.33 -11.74 20.27
C GLY A 61 -9.00 -10.45 21.03
N SER A 62 -8.31 -9.50 20.39
CA SER A 62 -8.02 -8.16 20.92
C SER A 62 -7.90 -7.14 19.79
N PHE A 63 -7.95 -5.85 20.13
CA PHE A 63 -7.71 -4.77 19.18
C PHE A 63 -6.22 -4.44 19.13
N SER A 64 -5.50 -5.11 18.24
CA SER A 64 -4.04 -4.97 18.03
C SER A 64 -3.68 -4.33 16.68
N TYR A 65 -4.62 -3.59 16.08
CA TYR A 65 -4.51 -3.10 14.70
C TYR A 65 -3.21 -2.32 14.43
N ALA A 66 -2.78 -1.46 15.36
CA ALA A 66 -1.56 -0.69 15.18
C ALA A 66 -0.29 -1.54 15.19
N GLN A 67 -0.30 -2.69 15.87
CA GLN A 67 0.82 -3.63 15.92
C GLN A 67 0.84 -4.57 14.71
N ASP A 68 -0.32 -4.84 14.12
CA ASP A 68 -0.48 -5.81 13.04
C ASP A 68 -0.08 -5.24 11.66
N TRP A 69 -0.10 -3.91 11.48
CA TRP A 69 0.16 -3.25 10.20
C TRP A 69 1.36 -2.29 10.28
N PRO A 70 2.52 -2.60 9.67
CA PRO A 70 3.74 -1.79 9.80
C PRO A 70 3.72 -0.48 9.00
N GLY A 71 2.83 -0.36 8.02
CA GLY A 71 2.71 0.78 7.12
C GLY A 71 1.35 0.75 6.43
N PHE A 72 1.01 1.85 5.76
CA PHE A 72 -0.26 1.98 5.05
C PHE A 72 -0.03 2.67 3.72
N ASN A 73 -0.78 2.24 2.70
CA ASN A 73 -0.74 2.88 1.41
C ASN A 73 -2.12 2.90 0.77
N ILE A 74 -2.51 4.05 0.23
CA ILE A 74 -3.84 4.24 -0.39
C ILE A 74 -3.72 5.14 -1.62
N PRO A 75 -4.47 4.84 -2.70
CA PRO A 75 -4.66 5.79 -3.77
C PRO A 75 -5.63 6.90 -3.34
N SER A 76 -5.38 8.13 -3.81
CA SER A 76 -6.17 9.34 -3.47
C SER A 76 -7.68 9.21 -3.76
N GLU A 77 -8.09 8.34 -4.67
CA GLU A 77 -9.49 8.04 -4.96
C GLU A 77 -10.27 7.53 -3.74
N ILE A 78 -9.58 6.89 -2.79
CA ILE A 78 -10.16 6.39 -1.54
C ILE A 78 -10.59 7.52 -0.60
N LEU A 79 -10.08 8.73 -0.79
CA LEU A 79 -10.49 9.88 0.01
C LEU A 79 -11.89 10.39 -0.38
N ARG A 80 -12.36 10.09 -1.60
CA ARG A 80 -13.58 10.66 -2.16
C ARG A 80 -14.84 10.39 -1.30
N PRO A 81 -15.14 9.16 -0.86
CA PRO A 81 -16.28 8.91 0.02
C PRO A 81 -16.27 9.72 1.31
N PHE A 82 -15.08 10.03 1.84
CA PHE A 82 -14.91 10.82 3.06
C PHE A 82 -15.16 12.31 2.80
N TYR A 83 -14.68 12.85 1.67
CA TYR A 83 -15.01 14.20 1.24
C TYR A 83 -16.51 14.37 0.93
N ASP A 84 -17.13 13.34 0.37
CA ASP A 84 -18.58 13.31 0.07
C ASP A 84 -19.45 13.20 1.33
N GLY A 85 -18.84 13.13 2.53
CA GLY A 85 -19.55 13.06 3.80
C GLY A 85 -20.21 11.71 4.07
N ARG A 86 -19.80 10.64 3.37
CA ARG A 86 -20.36 9.30 3.58
C ARG A 86 -19.92 8.69 4.91
N PHE A 87 -18.76 9.09 5.41
CA PHE A 87 -18.25 8.68 6.72
C PHE A 87 -18.52 9.79 7.74
N ASP A 88 -19.48 9.56 8.65
CA ASP A 88 -19.90 10.53 9.66
C ASP A 88 -20.14 9.84 11.01
N PRO A 89 -19.57 10.34 12.13
CA PRO A 89 -18.60 11.43 12.19
C PRO A 89 -17.21 11.01 11.68
N LEU A 90 -16.49 11.97 11.10
CA LEU A 90 -15.04 11.88 10.96
C LEU A 90 -14.37 12.16 12.31
N SER A 91 -13.32 11.40 12.63
CA SER A 91 -12.43 11.67 13.75
C SER A 91 -11.65 12.97 13.53
N ALA A 92 -11.00 13.47 14.58
CA ALA A 92 -10.12 14.63 14.45
C ALA A 92 -8.97 14.35 13.47
N GLU A 93 -8.35 13.18 13.58
CA GLU A 93 -7.25 12.72 12.73
C GLU A 93 -7.66 12.62 11.26
N GLU A 94 -8.83 12.05 10.97
CA GLU A 94 -9.32 11.92 9.59
C GLU A 94 -9.65 13.29 8.98
N LYS A 95 -10.21 14.22 9.76
CA LYS A 95 -10.45 15.60 9.30
C LYS A 95 -9.14 16.30 8.96
N GLU A 96 -8.15 16.20 9.84
CA GLU A 96 -6.82 16.79 9.61
C GLU A 96 -6.13 16.15 8.40
N PHE A 97 -6.21 14.82 8.28
CA PHE A 97 -5.66 14.07 7.15
C PHE A 97 -6.26 14.51 5.81
N LEU A 98 -7.59 14.60 5.72
CA LEU A 98 -8.28 15.08 4.52
C LEU A 98 -7.92 16.54 4.16
N GLN A 99 -7.63 17.38 5.17
CA GLN A 99 -7.22 18.76 4.93
C GLN A 99 -5.84 18.86 4.29
N LEU A 100 -4.91 17.93 4.56
CA LEU A 100 -3.59 17.89 3.93
C LEU A 100 -3.68 17.82 2.40
N PHE A 101 -4.75 17.22 1.87
CA PHE A 101 -4.88 16.91 0.46
C PHE A 101 -5.99 17.68 -0.28
N ARG A 102 -6.78 18.50 0.42
CA ARG A 102 -7.99 19.16 -0.12
C ARG A 102 -7.75 20.00 -1.40
N GLY A 103 -6.53 20.51 -1.59
CA GLY A 103 -6.15 21.31 -2.76
C GLY A 103 -5.64 20.52 -3.97
N ARG A 104 -5.35 19.22 -3.81
CA ARG A 104 -4.79 18.38 -4.88
C ARG A 104 -5.91 17.90 -5.81
N LYS A 105 -5.72 18.08 -7.12
CA LYS A 105 -6.70 17.73 -8.16
C LYS A 105 -6.29 16.52 -8.98
N GLU A 106 -5.00 16.37 -9.24
CA GLU A 106 -4.46 15.24 -9.97
C GLU A 106 -4.44 14.00 -9.07
N PRO A 107 -4.58 12.77 -9.62
CA PRO A 107 -4.40 11.55 -8.85
C PRO A 107 -3.02 11.48 -8.20
N PHE A 108 -2.99 11.08 -6.94
CA PHE A 108 -1.76 10.81 -6.19
C PHE A 108 -1.90 9.55 -5.32
N TYR A 109 -0.76 9.06 -4.83
CA TYR A 109 -0.65 7.96 -3.89
C TYR A 109 -0.18 8.48 -2.54
N ILE A 110 -0.68 7.90 -1.45
CA ILE A 110 -0.28 8.25 -0.09
C ILE A 110 0.36 7.03 0.55
N ILE A 111 1.53 7.21 1.13
CA ILE A 111 2.25 6.20 1.92
C ILE A 111 2.41 6.75 3.33
N GLY A 112 1.98 5.99 4.33
CA GLY A 112 2.19 6.29 5.76
C GLY A 112 3.22 5.34 6.37
N THR A 113 4.25 5.91 7.00
CA THR A 113 5.20 5.17 7.87
C THR A 113 5.31 5.84 9.24
N SER A 114 5.95 5.20 10.21
CA SER A 114 6.18 5.80 11.53
C SER A 114 7.63 5.70 11.99
N LYS A 115 8.06 6.66 12.84
CA LYS A 115 9.41 6.70 13.42
C LYS A 115 9.71 5.43 14.23
N GLY A 116 10.47 4.52 13.63
CA GLY A 116 10.79 3.20 14.18
C GLY A 116 10.57 2.07 13.18
N ASN A 117 9.83 2.34 12.10
CA ASN A 117 9.64 1.46 10.96
C ASN A 117 9.75 2.29 9.66
N PRO A 118 10.92 2.92 9.38
CA PRO A 118 11.16 3.45 8.04
C PRO A 118 10.97 2.26 7.11
N SER A 119 10.04 2.34 6.16
CA SER A 119 9.71 1.20 5.29
C SER A 119 11.01 0.54 4.84
N GLU A 120 11.35 -0.63 5.39
CA GLU A 120 12.58 -1.36 5.02
C GLU A 120 12.57 -1.68 3.52
N TYR A 121 11.41 -1.48 2.88
CA TYR A 121 11.20 -1.55 1.47
C TYR A 121 10.53 -0.28 0.92
N MET A 122 11.15 0.90 1.11
CA MET A 122 10.69 2.13 0.43
C MET A 122 10.52 1.90 -1.08
N ASP A 123 11.39 1.09 -1.69
CA ASP A 123 11.27 0.70 -3.08
C ASP A 123 10.04 -0.18 -3.38
N HIS A 124 9.57 -0.99 -2.44
CA HIS A 124 8.34 -1.79 -2.56
C HIS A 124 7.10 -0.88 -2.56
N GLU A 125 7.02 0.03 -1.59
CA GLU A 125 5.92 1.00 -1.51
C GLU A 125 5.92 1.96 -2.72
N LEU A 126 7.10 2.36 -3.19
CA LEU A 126 7.26 3.14 -4.41
C LEU A 126 6.83 2.37 -5.66
N ALA A 127 7.08 1.06 -5.71
CA ALA A 127 6.64 0.20 -6.81
C ALA A 127 5.11 0.13 -6.88
N HIS A 128 4.41 -0.04 -5.75
CA HIS A 128 2.95 0.06 -5.68
C HIS A 128 2.44 1.42 -6.14
N ALA A 129 3.06 2.50 -5.63
CA ALA A 129 2.67 3.85 -5.99
C ALA A 129 2.80 4.10 -7.50
N LEU A 130 3.88 3.63 -8.10
CA LEU A 130 4.09 3.66 -9.54
C LEU A 130 3.05 2.83 -10.31
N PHE A 131 2.76 1.62 -9.84
CA PHE A 131 1.78 0.72 -10.46
C PHE A 131 0.36 1.31 -10.44
N SER A 132 0.03 2.07 -9.40
CA SER A 132 -1.24 2.75 -9.25
C SER A 132 -1.32 4.04 -10.09
N THR A 133 -0.29 4.89 -10.03
CA THR A 133 -0.37 6.28 -10.54
C THR A 133 0.20 6.46 -11.95
N ASN A 134 1.16 5.64 -12.38
CA ASN A 134 1.82 5.77 -13.68
C ASN A 134 1.33 4.68 -14.66
N LYS A 135 0.46 5.08 -15.59
CA LYS A 135 -0.10 4.17 -16.61
C LYS A 135 0.96 3.52 -17.50
N GLY A 136 2.06 4.22 -17.79
CA GLY A 136 3.16 3.69 -18.59
C GLY A 136 3.91 2.60 -17.82
N TYR A 137 4.25 2.86 -16.56
CA TYR A 137 4.85 1.87 -15.67
C TYR A 137 3.96 0.63 -15.54
N LYS A 138 2.67 0.83 -15.25
CA LYS A 138 1.70 -0.26 -15.14
C LYS A 138 1.64 -1.11 -16.41
N SER A 139 1.58 -0.47 -17.58
CA SER A 139 1.54 -1.17 -18.87
C SER A 139 2.81 -2.01 -19.10
N ASP A 140 3.98 -1.42 -18.89
CA ASP A 140 5.27 -2.09 -19.09
C ASP A 140 5.43 -3.30 -18.14
N VAL A 141 5.06 -3.15 -16.86
CA VAL A 141 5.11 -4.23 -15.87
C VAL A 141 4.13 -5.36 -16.21
N MET A 142 2.90 -5.01 -16.58
CA MET A 142 1.88 -5.98 -16.99
C MET A 142 2.35 -6.82 -18.19
N GLU A 143 3.02 -6.20 -19.16
CA GLU A 143 3.60 -6.90 -20.31
C GLU A 143 4.61 -7.95 -19.86
N ILE A 144 5.56 -7.58 -18.99
CA ILE A 144 6.57 -8.52 -18.49
C ILE A 144 5.95 -9.65 -17.66
N ILE A 145 5.02 -9.34 -16.76
CA ILE A 145 4.35 -10.36 -15.93
C ILE A 145 3.54 -11.33 -16.79
N SER A 146 2.93 -10.86 -17.89
CA SER A 146 2.16 -11.71 -18.80
C SER A 146 2.98 -12.79 -19.50
N LEU A 147 4.31 -12.64 -19.56
CA LEU A 147 5.24 -13.60 -20.15
C LEU A 147 5.65 -14.71 -19.17
N ILE A 148 5.37 -14.56 -17.88
CA ILE A 148 5.68 -15.57 -16.87
C ILE A 148 4.71 -16.76 -17.04
N PRO A 149 5.20 -18.00 -17.14
CA PRO A 149 4.32 -19.17 -17.16
C PRO A 149 3.40 -19.18 -15.93
N ARG A 150 2.12 -19.49 -16.11
CA ARG A 150 1.12 -19.42 -15.02
C ARG A 150 1.51 -20.24 -13.78
N ALA A 151 2.15 -21.39 -13.98
CA ALA A 151 2.60 -22.23 -12.87
C ALA A 151 3.71 -21.55 -12.05
N ASP A 152 4.65 -20.90 -12.72
CA ASP A 152 5.74 -20.17 -12.06
C ASP A 152 5.22 -18.89 -11.38
N LEU A 153 4.28 -18.17 -12.00
CA LEU A 153 3.64 -17.02 -11.37
C LEU A 153 2.87 -17.43 -10.10
N LYS A 154 2.20 -18.59 -10.13
CA LYS A 154 1.52 -19.14 -8.96
C LYS A 154 2.53 -19.56 -7.87
N GLU A 155 3.64 -20.18 -8.25
CA GLU A 155 4.72 -20.53 -7.31
C GLU A 155 5.25 -19.29 -6.59
N PHE A 156 5.51 -18.20 -7.32
CA PHE A 156 5.91 -16.93 -6.73
C PHE A 156 4.81 -16.40 -5.80
N TRP A 157 3.56 -16.36 -6.27
CA TRP A 157 2.44 -15.85 -5.49
C TRP A 157 2.22 -16.62 -4.19
N ASP A 158 2.26 -17.95 -4.23
CA ASP A 158 2.08 -18.79 -3.04
C ASP A 158 3.16 -18.54 -1.98
N MET A 159 4.35 -18.07 -2.39
CA MET A 159 5.46 -17.74 -1.47
C MET A 159 5.24 -16.42 -0.74
N ILE A 160 4.70 -15.40 -1.41
CA ILE A 160 4.49 -14.07 -0.83
C ILE A 160 3.10 -13.88 -0.24
N ASN A 161 2.13 -14.72 -0.62
CA ASN A 161 0.74 -14.55 -0.22
C ASN A 161 0.47 -15.08 1.18
N ILE A 162 0.35 -14.17 2.15
CA ILE A 162 0.00 -14.47 3.55
C ILE A 162 -1.50 -14.32 3.86
N GLY A 163 -2.35 -14.21 2.84
CA GLY A 163 -3.80 -14.01 2.99
C GLY A 163 -4.38 -12.87 2.15
N TYR A 164 -3.59 -12.32 1.22
CA TYR A 164 -4.01 -11.29 0.29
C TYR A 164 -5.08 -11.81 -0.68
N HIS A 165 -5.97 -10.90 -1.09
CA HIS A 165 -6.96 -11.19 -2.12
C HIS A 165 -6.27 -11.28 -3.50
N GLU A 166 -6.65 -12.24 -4.35
CA GLU A 166 -6.01 -12.46 -5.66
C GLU A 166 -6.00 -11.23 -6.57
N SER A 167 -6.90 -10.26 -6.32
CA SER A 167 -6.95 -9.01 -7.09
C SER A 167 -5.69 -8.15 -6.99
N VAL A 168 -4.88 -8.32 -5.94
CA VAL A 168 -3.62 -7.56 -5.77
C VAL A 168 -2.39 -8.34 -6.25
N MET A 169 -2.56 -9.59 -6.71
CA MET A 169 -1.45 -10.49 -7.05
C MET A 169 -0.38 -9.83 -7.93
N VAL A 170 -0.78 -9.15 -9.00
CA VAL A 170 0.18 -8.54 -9.92
C VAL A 170 0.93 -7.38 -9.26
N ASP A 171 0.24 -6.59 -8.43
CA ASP A 171 0.79 -5.43 -7.73
C ASP A 171 1.81 -5.85 -6.66
N GLU A 172 1.50 -6.89 -5.92
CA GLU A 172 2.42 -7.50 -4.94
C GLU A 172 3.64 -8.14 -5.62
N VAL A 173 3.40 -8.96 -6.67
CA VAL A 173 4.49 -9.65 -7.38
C VAL A 173 5.50 -8.65 -7.94
N GLN A 174 5.05 -7.56 -8.58
CA GLN A 174 5.98 -6.56 -9.12
C GLN A 174 6.73 -5.82 -8.02
N ALA A 175 6.10 -5.51 -6.88
CA ALA A 175 6.75 -4.83 -5.78
C ALA A 175 7.84 -5.71 -5.12
N HIS A 176 7.56 -7.00 -4.94
CA HIS A 176 8.54 -7.98 -4.46
C HIS A 176 9.71 -8.17 -5.43
N PHE A 177 9.47 -8.13 -6.75
CA PHE A 177 10.56 -8.15 -7.74
C PHE A 177 11.50 -6.95 -7.60
N VAL A 178 10.96 -5.78 -7.23
CA VAL A 178 11.74 -4.56 -7.04
C VAL A 178 12.57 -4.61 -5.75
N ALA A 179 11.97 -5.03 -4.63
CA ALA A 179 12.56 -4.79 -3.31
C ALA A 179 13.00 -6.04 -2.53
N ASN A 180 12.44 -7.22 -2.82
CA ASN A 180 12.59 -8.42 -1.98
C ASN A 180 13.16 -9.63 -2.71
N PHE A 181 13.53 -9.51 -3.99
CA PHE A 181 13.91 -10.66 -4.79
C PHE A 181 15.08 -11.47 -4.21
N ASP A 182 16.14 -10.81 -3.77
CA ASP A 182 17.33 -11.49 -3.20
C ASP A 182 17.02 -12.20 -1.86
N GLU A 183 16.01 -11.73 -1.13
CA GLU A 183 15.52 -12.40 0.07
C GLU A 183 14.70 -13.64 -0.31
N LEU A 184 13.76 -13.51 -1.24
CA LEU A 184 12.96 -14.62 -1.73
C LEU A 184 13.84 -15.72 -2.34
N VAL A 185 14.91 -15.36 -3.06
CA VAL A 185 15.88 -16.34 -3.58
C VAL A 185 16.56 -17.10 -2.45
N ARG A 186 16.94 -16.43 -1.35
CA ARG A 186 17.51 -17.08 -0.17
C ARG A 186 16.51 -18.00 0.52
N GLU A 187 15.22 -17.70 0.43
CA GLU A 187 14.12 -18.50 0.98
C GLU A 187 13.65 -19.64 0.05
N GLY A 188 14.19 -19.73 -1.17
CA GLY A 188 13.97 -20.85 -2.08
C GLY A 188 13.35 -20.50 -3.43
N LEU A 189 13.09 -19.22 -3.71
CA LEU A 189 12.66 -18.78 -5.04
C LEU A 189 13.77 -19.05 -6.09
N SER A 190 13.39 -19.58 -7.25
CA SER A 190 14.37 -19.92 -8.29
C SER A 190 14.90 -18.68 -9.03
N GLU A 191 16.15 -18.29 -8.74
CA GLU A 191 16.83 -17.23 -9.50
C GLU A 191 16.94 -17.56 -11.00
N GLU A 192 17.16 -18.83 -11.36
CA GLU A 192 17.22 -19.27 -12.75
C GLU A 192 15.92 -18.97 -13.50
N LYS A 193 14.76 -19.25 -12.87
CA LYS A 193 13.45 -18.98 -13.47
C LYS A 193 13.14 -17.49 -13.55
N PHE A 194 13.47 -16.73 -12.51
CA PHE A 194 12.91 -15.39 -12.32
C PHE A 194 13.91 -14.25 -12.48
N GLY A 195 15.22 -14.52 -12.52
CA GLY A 195 16.26 -13.49 -12.50
C GLY A 195 16.24 -12.56 -13.72
N VAL A 196 15.88 -13.07 -14.91
CA VAL A 196 15.70 -12.22 -16.11
C VAL A 196 14.49 -11.31 -15.96
N THR A 197 13.36 -11.87 -15.51
CA THR A 197 12.12 -11.13 -15.24
C THR A 197 12.35 -10.03 -14.21
N GLN A 198 13.06 -10.36 -13.12
CA GLN A 198 13.41 -9.40 -12.09
C GLN A 198 14.23 -8.24 -12.63
N LYS A 199 15.29 -8.51 -13.40
CA LYS A 199 16.12 -7.46 -14.01
C LYS A 199 15.31 -6.55 -14.93
N ASN A 200 14.36 -7.12 -15.69
CA ASN A 200 13.48 -6.36 -16.56
C ASN A 200 12.54 -5.45 -15.76
N ILE A 201 11.88 -5.97 -14.73
CA ILE A 201 10.99 -5.18 -13.85
C ILE A 201 11.79 -4.09 -13.13
N LEU A 202 12.96 -4.40 -12.57
CA LEU A 202 13.82 -3.43 -11.92
C LEU A 202 14.31 -2.35 -12.90
N GLY A 203 14.57 -2.71 -14.16
CA GLY A 203 14.88 -1.74 -15.22
C GLY A 203 13.72 -0.81 -15.56
N ILE A 204 12.50 -1.33 -15.62
CA ILE A 204 11.27 -0.54 -15.81
C ILE A 204 11.06 0.40 -14.62
N TYR A 205 11.17 -0.10 -13.38
CA TYR A 205 11.10 0.67 -12.15
C TYR A 205 12.07 1.85 -12.16
N ASN A 206 13.35 1.59 -12.39
CA ASN A 206 14.37 2.64 -12.42
C ASN A 206 14.15 3.68 -13.54
N ARG A 207 13.60 3.28 -14.69
CA ARG A 207 13.27 4.19 -15.79
C ARG A 207 12.13 5.13 -15.41
N HIS A 208 11.07 4.60 -14.82
CA HIS A 208 9.89 5.37 -14.43
C HIS A 208 10.05 6.10 -13.10
N LEU A 209 11.04 5.74 -12.27
CA LEU A 209 11.39 6.46 -11.04
C LEU A 209 12.13 7.78 -11.33
N LYS A 210 12.89 7.85 -12.43
CA LYS A 210 13.68 9.03 -12.81
C LYS A 210 12.91 10.09 -13.61
N LEU A 211 11.65 9.82 -13.97
CA LEU A 211 10.74 10.68 -14.73
C LEU A 211 9.69 11.28 -13.80
#